data_AF-A0A831KAJ3-F1
#
_entry.id   AF-A0A831KAJ3-F1
#
_cell.length_a   1.000
_cell.length_b   1.000
_cell.length_c   1.000
_cell.angle_alpha   90.00
_cell.angle_beta   90.00
_cell.angle_gamma   90.00
#
_symmetry.space_group_name_H-M   'P 1'
#
loop_
_entity.id
_entity.type
_entity.pdbx_description
1 polymer ?
#
loop_
_entity_poly.entity_id
_entity_poly.type
_entity_poly.pdbx_seq_one_letter_code
_entity_poly.pdbx_strand_id
1 'polypeptide(L)' 'MFDEILLLRMGSFMCILQIVEASVNVGLRMLRNVFSEEAGGYVEVFGRLGERGVITLETSEGMQRLACL' A
#
# COMPACT_ATOMS: atom_id res chain seq x y z
N MET A 1 19.72 -25.74 5.54
CA MET A 1 20.31 -24.38 5.55
C MET A 1 19.80 -23.52 4.40
N PHE A 2 19.71 -24.02 3.15
CA PHE A 2 19.10 -23.26 2.03
C PHE A 2 17.59 -23.04 2.20
N ASP A 3 16.84 -24.00 2.75
CA ASP A 3 15.38 -23.90 2.93
C ASP A 3 14.95 -22.83 3.94
N GLU A 4 15.66 -22.64 5.05
CA GLU A 4 15.28 -21.66 6.08
C GLU A 4 15.41 -20.22 5.58
N ILE A 5 16.46 -19.93 4.80
CA ILE A 5 16.65 -18.61 4.18
C ILE A 5 15.55 -18.34 3.16
N LEU A 6 15.17 -19.33 2.36
CA LEU A 6 14.08 -19.19 1.39
C LEU A 6 12.74 -18.97 2.10
N LEU A 7 12.46 -19.73 3.16
CA LEU A 7 11.24 -19.61 3.95
C LEU A 7 11.12 -18.24 4.62
N LEU A 8 12.22 -17.72 5.18
CA LEU A 8 12.30 -16.37 5.75
C LEU A 8 12.04 -15.29 4.71
N ARG A 9 12.60 -15.43 3.50
CA ARG A 9 12.36 -14.49 2.39
C ARG A 9 10.91 -14.50 1.94
N MET A 10 10.29 -15.68 1.81
CA MET A 10 8.87 -15.81 1.48
C MET A 10 7.97 -15.22 2.56
N GLY A 11 8.26 -15.49 3.84
CA GLY A 11 7.50 -14.92 4.96
C GLY A 11 7.56 -13.40 4.97
N SER A 12 8.75 -12.84 4.79
CA SER A 12 8.95 -11.37 4.74
C SER A 12 8.21 -10.74 3.56
N PHE A 13 8.22 -11.39 2.40
CA PHE A 13 7.47 -10.93 1.22
C PHE A 13 5.95 -10.92 1.47
N MET A 14 5.41 -11.98 2.07
CA MET A 14 4.00 -12.04 2.42
C MET A 14 3.60 -10.96 3.43
N CYS A 15 4.47 -10.64 4.40
CA CYS A 15 4.22 -9.53 5.32
C CYS A 15 4.12 -8.19 4.60
N ILE A 16 4.98 -7.92 3.61
CA ILE A 16 4.92 -6.68 2.81
C ILE A 16 3.58 -6.60 2.06
N LEU A 17 3.16 -7.68 1.40
CA LEU A 17 1.87 -7.72 0.69
C LEU A 17 0.70 -7.45 1.64
N GLN A 18 0.71 -8.05 2.84
CA GLN A 18 -0.34 -7.83 3.83
C GLN A 18 -0.37 -6.38 4.35
N ILE A 19 0.79 -5.74 4.52
CA ILE A 19 0.88 -4.33 4.92
C ILE A 19 0.30 -3.43 3.82
N VAL A 20 0.67 -3.68 2.57
CA VAL A 20 0.14 -2.94 1.41
C VAL A 20 -1.38 -3.11 1.32
N GLU A 21 -1.87 -4.34 1.42
CA GLU A 21 -3.30 -4.68 1.37
C GLU A 21 -4.09 -3.98 2.48
N ALA A 22 -3.61 -4.06 3.73
CA ALA A 22 -4.26 -3.39 4.85
C ALA A 22 -4.29 -1.87 4.66
N SER A 23 -3.19 -1.30 4.16
CA SER A 23 -3.07 0.15 3.90
C SER A 23 -4.02 0.61 2.79
N VAL A 24 -4.15 -0.17 1.71
CA VAL A 24 -5.10 0.12 0.62
C VAL A 24 -6.54 0.09 1.10
N ASN A 25 -6.91 -0.90 1.92
CA ASN A 25 -8.26 -1.00 2.46
C ASN A 25 -8.63 0.21 3.34
N VAL A 26 -7.69 0.69 4.17
CA VAL A 26 -7.86 1.94 4.93
C VAL A 26 -8.00 3.14 3.99
N GLY A 27 -7.13 3.23 2.98
CA GLY A 27 -7.12 4.29 1.99
C GLY A 27 -8.44 4.40 1.21
N LEU A 28 -8.94 3.28 0.68
CA LEU A 28 -10.24 3.22 0.00
C LEU A 28 -11.38 3.69 0.89
N ARG A 29 -11.37 3.28 2.17
CA ARG A 29 -12.39 3.70 3.13
C ARG A 29 -12.35 5.21 3.38
N MET A 30 -11.15 5.81 3.42
CA MET A 30 -10.98 7.26 3.54
C MET A 30 -11.43 8.00 2.28
N LEU A 31 -10.97 7.58 1.10
CA LEU A 31 -11.35 8.17 -0.19
C LEU A 31 -12.86 8.18 -0.35
N ARG A 32 -13.52 7.06 -0.08
CA ARG A 32 -14.97 6.95 -0.23
C ARG A 32 -15.76 7.79 0.76
N ASN A 33 -15.40 7.77 2.05
CA ASN A 33 -16.25 8.37 3.08
C ASN A 33 -15.90 9.82 3.42
N VAL A 34 -14.63 10.21 3.27
CA VAL A 34 -14.14 11.54 3.64
C VAL A 34 -14.11 12.44 2.40
N PHE A 35 -13.70 11.88 1.26
CA PHE A 35 -13.47 12.64 0.04
C PHE A 35 -14.51 12.40 -1.06
N SER A 36 -15.41 11.42 -0.88
CA SER A 36 -16.39 10.99 -1.89
C SER A 36 -15.75 10.62 -3.23
N GLU A 37 -14.57 10.01 -3.17
CA GLU A 37 -13.81 9.54 -4.33
C GLU A 37 -13.67 8.02 -4.35
N GLU A 38 -13.42 7.50 -5.54
CA GLU A 38 -13.05 6.10 -5.77
C GLU A 38 -11.64 6.05 -6.38
N ALA A 39 -10.97 4.89 -6.27
CA ALA A 39 -9.68 4.64 -6.90
C ALA A 39 -9.71 3.31 -7.66
N GLY A 40 -9.14 3.29 -8.86
CA GLY A 40 -9.14 2.13 -9.76
C GLY A 40 -8.08 1.07 -9.41
N GLY A 41 -7.19 1.34 -8.45
CA GLY A 41 -6.18 0.37 -8.03
C GLY A 41 -5.28 0.87 -6.89
N TYR A 42 -4.38 0.00 -6.45
CA TYR A 42 -3.55 0.17 -5.27
C TYR A 42 -2.66 1.42 -5.37
N VAL A 43 -2.00 1.60 -6.51
CA VAL A 43 -1.16 2.77 -6.81
C VAL A 43 -1.98 4.05 -6.73
N GLU A 44 -3.16 4.07 -7.36
CA GLU A 44 -4.02 5.24 -7.37
C GLU A 44 -4.51 5.61 -5.96
N VAL A 45 -4.80 4.63 -5.11
CA VAL A 45 -5.17 4.88 -3.70
C VAL A 45 -4.09 5.70 -3.00
N PHE A 46 -2.83 5.27 -3.08
CA PHE A 46 -1.74 5.99 -2.42
C PHE A 46 -1.46 7.36 -3.06
N GLY A 47 -1.58 7.48 -4.38
CA GLY A 47 -1.47 8.76 -5.10
C GLY A 47 -2.47 9.79 -4.56
N ARG A 48 -3.77 9.43 -4.55
CA ARG A 48 -4.84 10.30 -4.06
C ARG A 48 -4.70 10.66 -2.58
N LEU A 49 -4.28 9.72 -1.73
CA LEU A 49 -4.03 10.03 -0.31
C LEU A 49 -2.91 11.08 -0.13
N GLY A 50 -1.89 11.05 -0.99
CA GLY A 50 -0.84 12.07 -1.03
C GLY A 50 -1.36 13.43 -1.50
N GLU A 51 -2.14 13.45 -2.58
CA GLU A 51 -2.77 14.67 -3.13
C GLU A 51 -3.69 15.36 -2.12
N ARG A 52 -4.38 14.59 -1.27
CA ARG A 52 -5.25 15.10 -0.20
C ARG A 52 -4.52 15.41 1.11
N GLY A 53 -3.20 15.21 1.17
CA GLY A 53 -2.38 15.49 2.35
C GLY A 53 -2.65 14.57 3.55
N VAL A 54 -3.27 13.40 3.34
CA VAL A 54 -3.46 12.38 4.39
C VAL A 54 -2.13 11.77 4.78
N ILE A 55 -1.25 11.59 3.80
CA ILE A 55 0.14 11.14 3.96
C ILE A 55 1.07 12.11 3.23
N THR A 56 2.35 12.10 3.57
CA THR A 56 3.34 12.92 2.88
C THR A 56 3.52 12.44 1.44
N LEU A 57 3.95 13.33 0.54
CA LEU A 57 4.28 12.97 -0.85
C LEU A 57 5.31 11.83 -0.91
N GLU A 58 6.37 11.93 -0.10
CA GLU A 58 7.40 10.89 0.01
C GLU A 58 6.80 9.52 0.38
N THR A 59 5.88 9.50 1.35
CA THR A 59 5.19 8.27 1.78
C THR A 59 4.29 7.73 0.67
N SER A 60 3.54 8.62 0.01
CA SER A 60 2.69 8.25 -1.13
C SER A 60 3.51 7.58 -2.24
N GLU A 61 4.60 8.22 -2.68
CA GLU A 61 5.48 7.67 -3.72
C GLU A 61 6.14 6.36 -3.30
N GLY A 62 6.56 6.24 -2.03
CA GLY A 62 7.10 5.01 -1.47
C GLY A 62 6.10 3.85 -1.54
N MET A 63 4.86 4.10 -1.12
CA MET A 63 3.80 3.10 -1.13
C MET A 63 3.36 2.73 -2.55
N GLN A 64 3.33 3.68 -3.48
CA GLN A 64 3.07 3.42 -4.89
C GLN A 64 4.11 2.45 -5.49
N ARG A 65 5.40 2.62 -5.15
CA ARG A 65 6.45 1.69 -5.59
C ARG A 65 6.28 0.30 -4.96
N LEU A 66 5.91 0.22 -3.68
CA LEU A 66 5.65 -1.05 -3.00
C LEU A 66 4.42 -1.77 -3.55
N ALA A 67 3.39 -1.03 -3.96
CA ALA A 67 2.17 -1.59 -4.55
C ALA A 67 2.38 -2.20 -5.94
N CYS A 68 3.51 -1.92 -6.58
CA CYS A 68 3.90 -2.51 -7.87
C CYS A 68 4.75 -3.79 -7.74
N LEU A 69 5.02 -4.26 -6.51
CA LEU A 69 5.81 -5.47 -6.23
C LEU A 69 5.08 -6.76 -6.65
#